data_AF-A0A927L578-F1
#
_entry.id   AF-A0A927L578-F1
#
_cell.length_a   1.000
_cell.length_b   1.000
_cell.length_c   1.000
_cell.angle_alpha   90.00
_cell.angle_beta   90.00
_cell.angle_gamma   90.00
#
_symmetry.space_group_name_H-M   'P 1'
#
loop_
_entity.id
_entity.type
_entity.pdbx_description
1 polymer ?
#
loop_
_entity_poly.entity_id
_entity_poly.type
_entity_poly.pdbx_seq_one_letter_code
_entity_poly.pdbx_strand_id
1 'polypeptide(L)'
;MSRAPRAPRHARATTSALALLSAAALLSTTACSSESGDDTRPGRSAEQTPAKAKANEAGGGREGRDSLDGDAPRELAYRAPGPVTDGVVLRQNRTRGSAHLEFRAARKDEGGALSVTVSCEGKGTIEVVLRPMGNSFPMECLDDEVTSISNEFAVDDAERAGTVSVTATSGVQWSLSMGRGEPTEQDFSG
;
A
#
# COMPACT_ATOMS: atom_id res chain seq x y z
N MET A 1 19.44 -46.30 -56.96
CA MET A 1 17.99 -46.29 -56.63
C MET A 1 17.80 -45.23 -55.54
N SER A 2 17.74 -43.94 -55.82
CA SER A 2 16.66 -43.13 -56.45
C SER A 2 15.44 -42.88 -55.55
N ARG A 3 15.33 -41.60 -55.12
CA ARG A 3 14.15 -40.81 -54.69
C ARG A 3 13.54 -41.12 -53.31
N ALA A 4 13.12 -40.15 -52.49
CA ALA A 4 13.14 -38.68 -52.52
C ALA A 4 12.76 -38.13 -51.12
N PRO A 5 13.16 -36.89 -50.75
CA PRO A 5 12.56 -36.16 -49.62
C PRO A 5 11.31 -35.39 -50.10
N ARG A 6 10.27 -35.30 -49.26
CA ARG A 6 9.10 -34.44 -49.50
C ARG A 6 8.75 -33.60 -48.26
N ALA A 7 9.15 -32.34 -48.38
CA ALA A 7 8.51 -31.06 -48.04
C ALA A 7 7.83 -30.82 -46.67
N PRO A 8 8.08 -29.63 -46.08
CA PRO A 8 7.34 -29.11 -44.93
C PRO A 8 5.93 -28.64 -45.32
N ARG A 9 4.96 -28.85 -44.41
CA ARG A 9 3.62 -28.26 -44.53
C ARG A 9 3.64 -26.86 -43.91
N HIS A 10 3.72 -25.84 -44.77
CA HIS A 10 3.31 -24.49 -44.43
C HIS A 10 1.78 -24.47 -44.25
N ALA A 11 1.31 -24.14 -43.05
CA ALA A 11 -0.06 -23.71 -42.82
C ALA A 11 -0.08 -22.20 -42.61
N ARG A 12 -1.04 -21.58 -43.27
CA ARG A 12 -1.12 -20.16 -43.62
C ARG A 12 -1.26 -19.23 -42.42
N ALA A 13 -0.64 -18.07 -42.56
CA ALA A 13 -0.95 -16.87 -41.81
C ALA A 13 -2.42 -16.46 -41.98
N THR A 14 -3.05 -16.03 -40.89
CA THR A 14 -4.22 -15.15 -40.90
C THR A 14 -3.91 -13.96 -40.03
N THR A 15 -3.45 -12.89 -40.68
CA THR A 15 -3.41 -11.53 -40.18
C THR A 15 -4.84 -11.03 -39.99
N SER A 16 -5.28 -10.89 -38.73
CA SER A 16 -6.47 -10.10 -38.41
C SER A 16 -6.05 -8.65 -38.27
N ALA A 17 -6.05 -7.92 -39.39
CA ALA A 17 -6.11 -6.47 -39.38
C ALA A 17 -7.58 -6.06 -39.26
N LEU A 18 -7.92 -5.26 -38.25
CA LEU A 18 -9.17 -4.51 -38.27
C LEU A 18 -8.94 -3.10 -37.73
N ALA A 19 -9.65 -2.19 -38.40
CA ALA A 19 -9.30 -0.81 -38.60
C ALA A 19 -9.80 0.14 -37.50
N LEU A 20 -9.05 1.24 -37.39
CA LEU A 20 -9.41 2.59 -36.96
C LEU A 20 -10.91 2.91 -36.86
N LEU A 21 -11.30 3.51 -35.74
CA LEU A 21 -12.31 4.57 -35.71
C LEU A 21 -11.90 5.66 -34.70
N SER A 22 -11.70 6.85 -35.25
CA SER A 22 -11.44 8.11 -34.57
C SER A 22 -12.69 8.63 -33.86
N ALA A 23 -12.51 9.32 -32.74
CA ALA A 23 -13.33 10.47 -32.39
C ALA A 23 -12.54 11.42 -31.48
N ALA A 24 -12.21 12.59 -32.03
CA ALA A 24 -11.77 13.74 -31.27
C ALA A 24 -12.96 14.31 -30.49
N ALA A 25 -12.74 14.70 -29.24
CA ALA A 25 -13.61 15.62 -28.53
C ALA A 25 -12.77 16.77 -27.98
N LEU A 26 -13.22 17.97 -28.32
CA LEU A 26 -12.62 19.27 -28.07
C LEU A 26 -12.92 19.76 -26.65
N LEU A 27 -11.94 20.46 -26.06
CA LEU A 27 -12.03 21.64 -25.19
C LEU A 27 -13.09 21.70 -24.07
N SER A 28 -12.62 21.93 -22.84
CA SER A 28 -13.29 22.83 -21.89
C SER A 28 -12.23 23.52 -21.01
N THR A 29 -11.94 24.77 -21.37
CA THR A 29 -11.26 25.76 -20.53
C THR A 29 -12.29 26.36 -19.57
N THR A 30 -12.15 26.13 -18.26
CA THR A 30 -12.93 26.86 -17.26
C THR A 30 -12.08 27.96 -16.64
N ALA A 31 -12.54 29.17 -16.94
CA ALA A 31 -12.29 30.50 -16.41
C ALA A 31 -11.59 30.66 -15.05
N CYS A 32 -10.67 31.62 -15.04
CA CYS A 32 -10.26 32.42 -13.88
C CYS A 32 -11.40 33.28 -13.34
N SER A 33 -11.46 33.47 -12.01
CA SER A 33 -11.92 34.65 -11.25
C SER A 33 -12.13 34.22 -9.78
N SER A 34 -11.77 34.92 -8.70
CA SER A 34 -11.19 36.24 -8.48
C SER A 34 -10.54 36.27 -7.07
N GLU A 35 -9.54 37.14 -6.97
CA GLU A 35 -8.98 37.88 -5.83
C GLU A 35 -9.83 38.05 -4.54
N SER A 36 -9.16 37.91 -3.38
CA SER A 36 -9.13 38.84 -2.22
C SER A 36 -9.11 38.10 -0.88
N GLY A 37 -7.97 38.16 -0.20
CA GLY A 37 -7.79 37.66 1.15
C GLY A 37 -6.48 38.17 1.71
N ASP A 38 -6.56 39.39 2.26
CA ASP A 38 -5.64 40.00 3.22
C ASP A 38 -4.98 38.96 4.13
N ASP A 39 -3.64 38.98 4.28
CA ASP A 39 -3.03 39.32 5.57
C ASP A 39 -1.48 39.29 5.52
N THR A 40 -0.92 40.19 6.32
CA THR A 40 0.39 40.15 6.96
C THR A 40 1.67 40.41 6.14
N ARG A 41 2.02 41.70 6.14
CA ARG A 41 3.35 42.30 5.98
C ARG A 41 4.45 41.58 6.81
N PRO A 42 5.62 41.22 6.22
CA PRO A 42 6.78 40.79 7.00
C PRO A 42 7.53 42.00 7.53
N GLY A 43 7.32 42.30 8.81
CA GLY A 43 8.17 43.21 9.58
C GLY A 43 9.40 42.47 10.11
N ARG A 44 10.58 42.88 9.64
CA ARG A 44 11.88 42.58 10.23
C ARG A 44 11.86 42.83 11.75
N SER A 45 12.45 41.93 12.54
CA SER A 45 13.47 42.34 13.49
C SER A 45 14.33 41.16 13.95
N ALA A 46 15.60 41.48 14.14
CA ALA A 46 16.71 40.59 14.37
C ALA A 46 16.74 39.98 15.78
N GLU A 47 17.26 38.76 15.84
CA GLU A 47 18.39 38.35 16.69
C GLU A 47 18.39 38.76 18.17
N GLN A 48 18.25 37.77 19.05
CA GLN A 48 19.01 37.65 20.31
C GLN A 48 18.79 36.27 20.96
N THR A 49 19.80 35.42 20.88
CA THR A 49 20.13 34.39 21.91
C THR A 49 21.29 34.96 22.73
N PRO A 50 21.72 34.48 23.92
CA PRO A 50 21.28 33.33 24.73
C PRO A 50 21.16 33.60 26.25
N ALA A 51 20.59 32.67 27.04
CA ALA A 51 21.10 32.37 28.39
C ALA A 51 20.61 31.02 28.92
N LYS A 52 21.58 30.19 29.33
CA LYS A 52 21.44 28.95 30.11
C LYS A 52 20.81 29.21 31.48
N ALA A 53 20.00 28.26 31.95
CA ALA A 53 19.98 27.85 33.36
C ALA A 53 19.85 26.32 33.45
N LYS A 54 20.79 25.70 34.15
CA LYS A 54 20.81 24.27 34.55
C LYS A 54 20.17 24.12 35.93
N ALA A 55 19.46 23.02 36.15
CA ALA A 55 19.50 22.14 37.36
C ALA A 55 18.53 20.96 37.06
N ASN A 56 18.99 19.71 36.88
CA ASN A 56 19.21 18.67 37.91
C ASN A 56 18.07 18.65 38.97
N GLU A 57 17.41 17.56 39.30
CA GLU A 57 17.86 16.16 39.36
C GLU A 57 16.66 15.20 39.55
N ALA A 58 16.88 13.96 39.14
CA ALA A 58 16.47 12.69 39.76
C ALA A 58 15.05 12.50 40.32
N GLY A 59 14.42 11.42 39.86
CA GLY A 59 13.78 10.49 40.78
C GLY A 59 12.49 9.84 40.29
N GLY A 60 12.47 8.51 40.33
CA GLY A 60 11.26 7.76 40.62
C GLY A 60 10.60 7.15 39.41
N GLY A 61 10.90 5.86 39.19
CA GLY A 61 10.24 5.06 38.18
C GLY A 61 8.73 4.96 38.39
N ARG A 62 8.06 4.74 37.26
CA ARG A 62 6.97 3.79 37.17
C ARG A 62 7.15 3.05 35.86
N GLU A 63 7.65 1.83 35.98
CA GLU A 63 7.26 0.75 35.09
C GLU A 63 5.74 0.63 35.22
N GLY A 64 5.05 1.43 34.40
CA GLY A 64 3.63 1.32 34.16
C GLY A 64 3.42 0.07 33.34
N ARG A 65 3.10 -1.01 34.04
CA ARG A 65 2.50 -2.21 33.49
C ARG A 65 1.10 -1.81 33.00
N ASP A 66 1.01 -1.13 31.86
CA ASP A 66 -0.27 -0.74 31.26
C ASP A 66 -0.78 -1.86 30.35
N SER A 67 -1.67 -2.65 30.94
CA SER A 67 -2.95 -3.08 30.38
C SER A 67 -2.99 -3.42 28.89
N LEU A 68 -2.92 -4.72 28.62
CA LEU A 68 -3.42 -5.36 27.40
C LEU A 68 -4.96 -5.27 27.37
N ASP A 69 -5.50 -4.07 27.15
CA ASP A 69 -6.88 -3.81 26.73
C ASP A 69 -6.89 -2.38 26.15
N GLY A 70 -6.22 -2.21 25.00
CA GLY A 70 -6.19 -0.95 24.29
C GLY A 70 -7.47 -0.79 23.46
N ASP A 71 -8.28 0.23 23.76
CA ASP A 71 -9.33 0.71 22.85
C ASP A 71 -8.68 0.94 21.48
N ALA A 72 -9.20 0.31 20.43
CA ALA A 72 -8.65 0.43 19.10
C ALA A 72 -8.66 1.92 18.69
N PRO A 73 -7.66 2.40 17.92
CA PRO A 73 -7.67 3.78 17.47
C PRO A 73 -8.97 4.07 16.73
N ARG A 74 -9.60 5.21 17.02
CA ARG A 74 -10.83 5.62 16.34
C ARG A 74 -10.59 6.23 14.96
N GLU A 75 -9.41 6.82 14.77
CA GLU A 75 -9.02 7.47 13.52
C GLU A 75 -7.82 6.77 12.89
N LEU A 76 -7.90 6.51 11.59
CA LEU A 76 -6.82 5.94 10.81
C LEU A 76 -5.67 6.94 10.70
N ALA A 77 -4.48 6.53 11.16
CA ALA A 77 -3.28 7.34 11.04
C ALA A 77 -2.96 7.67 9.58
N TYR A 78 -2.39 8.86 9.33
CA TYR A 78 -1.98 9.25 7.99
C TYR A 78 -0.93 8.31 7.40
N ARG A 79 0.08 7.93 8.20
CA ARG A 79 1.12 6.99 7.78
C ARG A 79 0.63 5.56 7.99
N ALA A 80 0.81 4.71 6.99
CA ALA A 80 0.52 3.29 7.11
C ALA A 80 1.34 2.65 8.23
N PRO A 81 0.77 1.68 8.99
CA PRO A 81 1.52 0.90 9.96
C PRO A 81 2.74 0.20 9.31
N GLY A 82 3.68 -0.25 10.13
CA GLY A 82 4.73 -1.14 9.65
C GLY A 82 4.14 -2.50 9.24
N PRO A 83 4.67 -3.15 8.19
CA PRO A 83 4.40 -4.56 8.00
C PRO A 83 5.00 -5.35 9.17
N VAL A 84 4.49 -6.56 9.41
CA VAL A 84 5.00 -7.43 10.49
C VAL A 84 6.45 -7.90 10.27
N THR A 85 6.94 -7.81 9.03
CA THR A 85 8.33 -8.09 8.66
C THR A 85 9.13 -6.80 8.48
N ASP A 86 10.44 -6.83 8.76
CA ASP A 86 11.30 -5.63 8.66
C ASP A 86 11.52 -5.10 7.23
N GLY A 87 11.45 -5.98 6.21
CA GLY A 87 11.80 -5.67 4.83
C GLY A 87 10.73 -4.92 4.05
N VAL A 88 10.41 -3.68 4.40
CA VAL A 88 9.37 -2.89 3.71
C VAL A 88 9.61 -2.79 2.19
N VAL A 89 8.63 -3.21 1.39
CA VAL A 89 8.65 -3.12 -0.08
C VAL A 89 7.63 -2.17 -0.66
N LEU A 90 6.55 -1.89 0.07
CA LEU A 90 5.51 -0.97 -0.35
C LEU A 90 4.90 -0.26 0.85
N ARG A 91 4.59 1.03 0.69
CA ARG A 91 3.76 1.80 1.63
C ARG A 91 2.77 2.68 0.88
N GLN A 92 1.51 2.53 1.22
CA GLN A 92 0.42 3.40 0.82
C GLN A 92 -0.13 4.07 2.08
N ASN A 93 0.16 5.36 2.24
CA ASN A 93 -0.43 6.18 3.29
C ASN A 93 -1.95 6.30 3.11
N ARG A 94 -2.62 6.80 4.15
CA ARG A 94 -4.08 6.98 4.19
C ARG A 94 -4.61 7.58 2.90
N THR A 95 -5.52 6.86 2.27
CA THR A 95 -6.17 7.24 1.02
C THR A 95 -7.63 6.77 1.01
N ARG A 96 -8.35 7.08 -0.08
CA ARG A 96 -9.75 6.69 -0.33
C ARG A 96 -9.88 6.09 -1.73
N GLY A 97 -10.92 5.30 -1.93
CA GLY A 97 -11.22 4.67 -3.21
C GLY A 97 -10.27 3.53 -3.56
N SER A 98 -10.37 3.01 -4.79
CA SER A 98 -9.57 1.88 -5.24
C SER A 98 -8.18 2.29 -5.73
N ALA A 99 -7.20 1.40 -5.60
CA ALA A 99 -5.83 1.61 -6.09
C ALA A 99 -5.17 0.32 -6.58
N HIS A 100 -4.18 0.48 -7.45
CA HIS A 100 -3.28 -0.59 -7.90
C HIS A 100 -1.84 -0.13 -7.70
N LEU A 101 -1.04 -0.95 -7.01
CA LEU A 101 0.30 -0.59 -6.59
C LEU A 101 1.26 -1.73 -6.90
N GLU A 102 2.38 -1.40 -7.53
CA GLU A 102 3.43 -2.36 -7.83
C GLU A 102 4.36 -2.53 -6.61
N PHE A 103 4.79 -3.76 -6.37
CA PHE A 103 5.83 -4.10 -5.40
C PHE A 103 6.94 -4.91 -6.07
N ARG A 104 8.16 -4.71 -5.58
CA ARG A 104 9.35 -5.36 -6.14
C ARG A 104 9.49 -6.82 -5.70
N ALA A 105 10.26 -7.56 -6.49
CA ALA A 105 10.73 -8.88 -6.10
C ALA A 105 11.62 -8.83 -4.84
N ALA A 106 11.71 -9.95 -4.14
CA ALA A 106 12.61 -10.15 -3.03
C ALA A 106 14.07 -10.06 -3.48
N ARG A 107 14.91 -9.45 -2.65
CA ARG A 107 16.36 -9.47 -2.82
C ARG A 107 16.97 -10.70 -2.15
N LYS A 108 18.22 -10.99 -2.48
CA LYS A 108 18.99 -12.10 -1.92
C LYS A 108 19.30 -11.83 -0.45
N ASP A 109 18.42 -12.28 0.46
CA ASP A 109 18.46 -12.15 1.94
C ASP A 109 17.17 -11.59 2.56
N GLU A 110 16.15 -11.23 1.77
CA GLU A 110 14.89 -10.68 2.30
C GLU A 110 13.86 -11.74 2.68
N GLY A 111 14.19 -13.03 2.54
CA GLY A 111 13.32 -14.16 2.81
C GLY A 111 12.24 -14.39 1.73
N GLY A 112 11.61 -15.56 1.81
CA GLY A 112 10.61 -16.03 0.84
C GLY A 112 9.18 -15.57 1.15
N ALA A 113 8.93 -14.93 2.29
CA ALA A 113 7.58 -14.51 2.68
C ALA A 113 7.27 -13.08 2.24
N LEU A 114 5.99 -12.83 1.95
CA LEU A 114 5.42 -11.51 1.75
C LEU A 114 4.41 -11.24 2.87
N SER A 115 4.61 -10.18 3.64
CA SER A 115 3.64 -9.71 4.61
C SER A 115 2.85 -8.53 4.05
N VAL A 116 1.57 -8.46 4.41
CA VAL A 116 0.65 -7.38 4.03
C VAL A 116 -0.12 -6.95 5.26
N THR A 117 0.08 -5.70 5.66
CA THR A 117 -0.67 -5.07 6.76
C THR A 117 -1.56 -4.00 6.20
N VAL A 118 -2.86 -4.09 6.51
CA VAL A 118 -3.89 -3.18 6.02
C VAL A 118 -4.68 -2.66 7.19
N SER A 119 -4.96 -1.37 7.18
CA SER A 119 -5.82 -0.70 8.16
C SER A 119 -6.87 0.09 7.42
N CYS A 120 -8.11 0.06 7.91
CA CYS A 120 -9.20 0.84 7.35
C CYS A 120 -10.13 1.39 8.42
N GLU A 121 -10.85 2.45 8.04
CA GLU A 121 -11.82 3.17 8.85
C GLU A 121 -12.96 3.64 7.95
N GLY A 122 -14.17 3.63 8.49
CA GLY A 122 -15.41 4.02 7.82
C GLY A 122 -16.18 2.78 7.38
N LYS A 123 -17.50 2.84 7.58
CA LYS A 123 -18.39 1.72 7.30
C LYS A 123 -18.27 1.21 5.85
N GLY A 124 -17.87 -0.05 5.70
CA GLY A 124 -17.82 -0.69 4.40
C GLY A 124 -16.89 -1.90 4.36
N THR A 125 -16.32 -2.15 3.18
CA THR A 125 -15.43 -3.29 2.95
C THR A 125 -14.32 -2.87 2.02
N ILE A 126 -13.14 -3.45 2.22
CA ILE A 126 -12.07 -3.46 1.22
C ILE A 126 -11.81 -4.89 0.75
N GLU A 127 -11.46 -5.05 -0.51
CA GLU A 127 -10.94 -6.30 -1.09
C GLU A 127 -9.48 -6.06 -1.50
N VAL A 128 -8.58 -6.90 -1.01
CA VAL A 128 -7.16 -6.85 -1.33
C VAL A 128 -6.81 -8.04 -2.20
N VAL A 129 -6.29 -7.80 -3.40
CA VAL A 129 -5.89 -8.84 -4.35
C VAL A 129 -4.39 -8.75 -4.61
N LEU A 130 -3.69 -9.87 -4.45
CA LEU A 130 -2.25 -10.00 -4.62
C LEU A 130 -1.92 -10.83 -5.85
N ARG A 131 -1.28 -10.21 -6.84
CA ARG A 131 -0.70 -10.88 -8.00
C ARG A 131 0.83 -10.85 -7.88
N PRO A 132 1.55 -11.91 -8.30
CA PRO A 132 1.09 -13.09 -9.04
C PRO A 132 0.51 -14.24 -8.21
N MET A 133 0.66 -14.25 -6.87
CA MET A 133 0.32 -15.40 -6.01
C MET A 133 -1.15 -15.85 -6.09
N GLY A 134 -2.06 -14.99 -6.55
CA GLY A 134 -3.47 -15.34 -6.71
C GLY A 134 -4.27 -15.32 -5.41
N ASN A 135 -3.68 -14.81 -4.32
CA ASN A 135 -4.37 -14.61 -3.05
C ASN A 135 -5.24 -13.35 -3.09
N SER A 136 -6.40 -13.42 -2.45
CA SER A 136 -7.17 -12.24 -2.10
C SER A 136 -7.83 -12.40 -0.75
N PHE A 137 -8.15 -11.30 -0.10
CA PHE A 137 -8.90 -11.31 1.14
C PHE A 137 -9.77 -10.05 1.28
N PRO A 138 -11.03 -10.22 1.69
CA PRO A 138 -11.88 -9.11 2.10
C PRO A 138 -11.56 -8.70 3.53
N MET A 139 -11.89 -7.46 3.87
CA MET A 139 -11.82 -6.94 5.23
C MET A 139 -12.96 -5.96 5.46
N GLU A 140 -13.74 -6.21 6.51
CA GLU A 140 -14.78 -5.29 6.99
C GLU A 140 -14.13 -4.09 7.68
N CYS A 141 -14.66 -2.91 7.39
CA CYS A 141 -14.22 -1.65 7.97
C CYS A 141 -15.39 -1.07 8.77
N LEU A 142 -15.11 -0.73 10.03
CA LEU A 142 -16.12 -0.25 10.97
C LEU A 142 -16.21 1.28 10.95
N ASP A 143 -17.37 1.78 11.34
CA ASP A 143 -17.54 3.21 11.60
C ASP A 143 -16.91 3.56 12.95
N ASP A 144 -16.29 4.73 13.05
CA ASP A 144 -15.67 5.27 14.27
C ASP A 144 -14.56 4.40 14.92
N GLU A 145 -14.07 3.38 14.22
CA GLU A 145 -13.03 2.47 14.69
C GLU A 145 -12.10 2.04 13.55
N VAL A 146 -10.80 1.99 13.82
CA VAL A 146 -9.81 1.46 12.89
C VAL A 146 -9.72 -0.05 13.04
N THR A 147 -10.12 -0.76 11.99
CA THR A 147 -9.85 -2.19 11.87
C THR A 147 -8.50 -2.39 11.19
N SER A 148 -7.70 -3.37 11.65
CA SER A 148 -6.41 -3.72 11.03
C SER A 148 -6.24 -5.23 10.90
N ILE A 149 -5.69 -5.69 9.78
CA ILE A 149 -5.29 -7.08 9.58
C ILE A 149 -3.85 -7.13 9.07
N SER A 150 -3.10 -8.15 9.49
CA SER A 150 -1.79 -8.47 8.94
C SER A 150 -1.78 -9.93 8.50
N ASN A 151 -1.51 -10.15 7.22
CA ASN A 151 -1.41 -11.49 6.62
C ASN A 151 0.03 -11.72 6.14
N GLU A 152 0.51 -12.94 6.29
CA GLU A 152 1.80 -13.38 5.75
C GLU A 152 1.57 -14.52 4.75
N PHE A 153 2.31 -14.46 3.64
CA PHE A 153 2.23 -15.40 2.54
C PHE A 153 3.61 -15.99 2.28
N ALA A 154 3.79 -17.26 2.64
CA ALA A 154 4.97 -18.06 2.32
C ALA A 154 4.57 -19.16 1.34
N VAL A 155 4.18 -18.74 0.14
CA VAL A 155 3.67 -19.60 -0.94
C VAL A 155 4.49 -19.40 -2.20
N ASP A 156 4.27 -20.25 -3.21
CA ASP A 156 4.88 -20.09 -4.53
C ASP A 156 4.58 -18.69 -5.10
N ASP A 157 5.56 -18.16 -5.84
CA ASP A 157 5.55 -16.81 -6.43
C ASP A 157 5.53 -15.65 -5.42
N ALA A 158 5.57 -15.90 -4.11
CA ALA A 158 5.61 -14.83 -3.12
C ALA A 158 6.80 -13.92 -3.33
N GLU A 159 7.99 -14.48 -3.55
CA GLU A 159 9.26 -13.79 -3.78
C GLU A 159 9.31 -12.92 -5.05
N ARG A 160 8.36 -13.07 -5.96
CA ARG A 160 8.35 -12.35 -7.24
C ARG A 160 7.83 -10.92 -7.10
N ALA A 161 8.14 -10.10 -8.11
CA ALA A 161 7.52 -8.79 -8.26
C ALA A 161 6.06 -8.94 -8.67
N GLY A 162 5.23 -7.96 -8.32
CA GLY A 162 3.80 -8.05 -8.59
C GLY A 162 3.02 -6.79 -8.26
N THR A 163 1.70 -6.95 -8.21
CA THR A 163 0.75 -5.86 -7.98
C THR A 163 -0.15 -6.21 -6.81
N VAL A 164 -0.35 -5.28 -5.90
CA VAL A 164 -1.48 -5.29 -4.97
C VAL A 164 -2.59 -4.39 -5.51
N SER A 165 -3.81 -4.90 -5.53
CA SER A 165 -5.00 -4.14 -5.90
C SER A 165 -5.91 -4.03 -4.71
N VAL A 166 -6.35 -2.82 -4.39
CA VAL A 166 -7.32 -2.56 -3.32
C VAL A 166 -8.59 -2.01 -3.96
N THR A 167 -9.72 -2.65 -3.71
CA THR A 167 -11.05 -2.10 -4.03
C THR A 167 -11.73 -1.73 -2.73
N ALA A 168 -12.23 -0.50 -2.61
CA ALA A 168 -12.84 -0.01 -1.38
C ALA A 168 -14.25 0.53 -1.63
N THR A 169 -15.18 0.23 -0.72
CA THR A 169 -16.50 0.86 -0.68
C THR A 169 -16.36 2.38 -0.56
N SER A 170 -17.27 3.13 -1.19
CA SER A 170 -17.31 4.60 -1.07
C SER A 170 -17.46 5.02 0.39
N GLY A 171 -16.55 5.85 0.88
CA GLY A 171 -16.52 6.34 2.27
C GLY A 171 -15.44 5.69 3.13
N VAL A 172 -14.91 4.54 2.72
CA VAL A 172 -13.81 3.87 3.43
C VAL A 172 -12.48 4.59 3.17
N GLN A 173 -11.76 4.88 4.24
CA GLN A 173 -10.36 5.27 4.21
C GLN A 173 -9.49 4.05 4.53
N TRP A 174 -8.36 3.93 3.87
CA TRP A 174 -7.46 2.81 4.10
C TRP A 174 -6.00 3.19 3.93
N SER A 175 -5.13 2.39 4.56
CA SER A 175 -3.69 2.43 4.38
C SER A 175 -3.15 1.01 4.31
N LEU A 176 -2.03 0.83 3.63
CA LEU A 176 -1.46 -0.49 3.40
C LEU A 176 0.06 -0.41 3.46
N SER A 177 0.68 -1.44 4.02
CA SER A 177 2.10 -1.68 3.88
C SER A 177 2.36 -3.13 3.52
N MET A 178 3.46 -3.36 2.82
CA MET A 178 3.92 -4.70 2.52
C MET A 178 5.39 -4.83 2.88
N GLY A 179 5.77 -6.00 3.36
CA GLY A 179 7.13 -6.30 3.73
C GLY A 179 7.57 -7.69 3.29
N ARG A 180 8.88 -7.92 3.36
CA ARG A 180 9.56 -9.17 3.09
C ARG A 180 10.22 -9.66 4.37
N GLY A 181 10.18 -10.95 4.60
CA GLY A 181 10.86 -11.59 5.71
C GLY A 181 10.99 -13.10 5.51
N GLU A 182 11.64 -13.73 6.47
CA GLU A 182 11.65 -15.18 6.57
C GLU A 182 10.23 -15.68 6.89
N PRO A 183 9.79 -16.81 6.29
CA PRO A 183 8.53 -17.44 6.66
C PRO A 183 8.48 -17.73 8.16
N THR A 184 7.41 -17.32 8.81
CA THR A 184 7.10 -17.80 10.15
C THR A 184 6.77 -19.29 10.09
N GLU A 185 7.36 -20.10 10.97
CA GLU A 185 6.95 -21.50 11.10
C GLU A 185 5.52 -21.50 11.63
N GLN A 186 4.55 -21.75 10.76
CA GLN A 186 3.19 -22.06 11.19
C GLN A 186 3.22 -23.47 11.77
N ASP A 187 2.97 -23.59 13.08
CA ASP A 187 2.77 -24.86 13.76
C ASP A 187 1.58 -25.59 13.12
N PHE A 188 1.84 -26.41 12.11
CA PHE A 188 0.89 -27.39 11.59
C PHE A 188 0.77 -28.53 12.63
N SER A 189 -0.01 -28.30 13.68
CA SER A 189 -0.51 -29.39 14.51
C SER A 189 -1.57 -30.13 13.69
N GLY A 190 -1.20 -31.32 13.20
CA GLY A 190 -2.03 -32.21 12.39
C GLY A 190 -3.15 -32.93 13.14
#